data_AF-A0A9D2FYP1-F1
#
_entry.id   AF-A0A9D2FYP1-F1
#
_cell.length_a   1.000
_cell.length_b   1.000
_cell.length_c   1.000
_cell.angle_alpha   90.00
_cell.angle_beta   90.00
_cell.angle_gamma   90.00
#
_symmetry.space_group_name_H-M   'P 1'
#
loop_
_entity.id
_entity.type
_entity.pdbx_description
1 polymer ?
#
loop_
_entity_poly.entity_id
_entity_poly.type
_entity_poly.pdbx_seq_one_letter_code
_entity_poly.pdbx_strand_id
1 'polypeptide(L)'
;MVRLLTVIVACFLSLTIMSQGDLPCENKKSLIIKLSHICRYPAKLQDGNQEAFVAIEYKTNKDGKITKRRLVFCNNRKFRKTTLRAFDSFKNIQMSTAEKTDTIYFQYKIQGSSTPIHPLTDITVIGYGSADQPTLMK
;
A
#
# COMPACT_ATOMS: atom_id res chain seq x y z
N MET A 1 -35.97 52.46 16.31
CA MET A 1 -35.22 51.54 15.42
C MET A 1 -33.73 51.85 15.52
N VAL A 2 -32.87 50.88 15.18
CA VAL A 2 -31.39 50.92 15.20
C VAL A 2 -30.75 50.39 16.51
N ARG A 3 -30.84 49.07 16.71
CA ARG A 3 -29.81 48.23 17.36
C ARG A 3 -29.88 46.80 16.83
N LEU A 4 -29.60 46.61 15.53
CA LEU A 4 -29.57 45.27 14.92
C LEU A 4 -28.46 45.10 13.87
N LEU A 5 -27.36 45.85 13.96
CA LEU A 5 -26.29 45.79 12.93
C LEU A 5 -24.89 45.44 13.44
N THR A 6 -24.70 45.15 14.73
CA THR A 6 -23.35 44.94 15.30
C THR A 6 -23.00 43.50 15.63
N VAL A 7 -23.81 42.51 15.22
CA VAL A 7 -23.50 41.07 15.45
C VAL A 7 -23.00 40.37 14.18
N ILE A 8 -23.27 40.94 13.00
CA ILE A 8 -22.98 40.24 11.73
C ILE A 8 -21.49 40.32 11.36
N VAL A 9 -20.76 41.35 11.79
CA VAL A 9 -19.35 41.55 11.37
C VAL A 9 -18.36 40.63 12.11
N ALA A 10 -18.67 40.15 13.31
CA ALA A 10 -17.76 39.30 14.06
C ALA A 10 -17.74 37.82 13.60
N CYS A 11 -18.77 37.36 12.89
CA CYS A 11 -18.83 35.98 12.39
C CYS A 11 -18.04 35.74 11.09
N PHE A 12 -17.55 36.80 10.44
CA PHE A 12 -16.81 36.69 9.17
C PHE A 12 -15.29 36.59 9.32
N LEU A 13 -14.73 36.73 10.54
CA LEU A 13 -13.28 36.67 10.76
C LEU A 13 -12.73 35.27 11.09
N SER A 14 -13.56 34.24 11.20
CA SER A 14 -13.08 32.84 11.36
C SER A 14 -13.11 32.02 10.07
N LEU A 15 -13.49 32.62 8.94
CA LEU A 15 -13.34 32.02 7.61
C LEU A 15 -11.91 32.23 7.11
N THR A 16 -10.98 31.42 7.61
CA THR A 16 -9.77 30.98 6.86
C THR A 16 -9.08 29.89 7.69
N ILE A 17 -9.75 28.76 7.90
CA ILE A 17 -8.98 27.51 7.96
C ILE A 17 -8.60 27.24 6.52
N MET A 18 -7.33 27.52 6.21
CA MET A 18 -6.68 27.08 4.98
C MET A 18 -6.97 25.60 4.81
N SER A 19 -7.84 25.25 3.86
CA SER A 19 -7.93 23.89 3.34
C SER A 19 -6.58 23.59 2.69
N GLN A 20 -5.66 23.05 3.48
CA GLN A 20 -4.55 22.27 2.96
C GLN A 20 -5.19 21.23 2.07
N GLY A 21 -4.95 21.31 0.75
CA GLY A 21 -5.61 20.48 -0.24
C GLY A 21 -5.77 19.04 0.25
N ASP A 22 -7.03 18.66 0.50
CA ASP A 22 -7.39 17.39 1.09
C ASP A 22 -6.86 16.26 0.20
N LEU A 23 -5.78 15.62 0.64
CA LEU A 23 -5.35 14.36 0.05
C LEU A 23 -6.48 13.36 0.26
N PRO A 24 -7.01 12.72 -0.81
CA PRO A 24 -8.05 11.73 -0.68
C PRO A 24 -7.60 10.65 0.32
N CYS A 25 -8.32 10.50 1.43
CA CYS A 25 -7.95 9.56 2.46
C CYS A 25 -7.99 8.12 1.91
N GLU A 26 -6.83 7.46 1.85
CA GLU A 26 -6.74 6.14 1.22
C GLU A 26 -7.10 5.05 2.24
N ASN A 27 -7.94 4.10 1.86
CA ASN A 27 -8.23 2.92 2.69
C ASN A 27 -7.30 1.75 2.32
N LYS A 28 -7.32 0.66 3.11
CA LYS A 28 -6.49 -0.53 2.87
C LYS A 28 -6.62 -1.06 1.43
N LYS A 29 -7.84 -1.08 0.89
CA LYS A 29 -8.11 -1.53 -0.48
C LYS A 29 -7.36 -0.71 -1.52
N SER A 30 -7.34 0.62 -1.37
CA SER A 30 -6.57 1.48 -2.28
C SER A 30 -5.06 1.26 -2.14
N LEU A 31 -4.56 1.11 -0.91
CA LEU A 31 -3.15 0.78 -0.67
C LEU A 31 -2.76 -0.54 -1.36
N ILE A 32 -3.60 -1.57 -1.28
CA ILE A 32 -3.42 -2.85 -1.97
C ILE A 32 -3.35 -2.66 -3.49
N ILE A 33 -4.29 -1.91 -4.08
CA ILE A 33 -4.31 -1.63 -5.53
C ILE A 33 -3.03 -0.89 -5.96
N LYS A 34 -2.62 0.16 -5.23
CA LYS A 34 -1.42 0.90 -5.61
C LYS A 34 -0.15 0.05 -5.46
N LEU A 35 -0.06 -0.75 -4.39
CA LEU A 35 1.06 -1.67 -4.19
C LEU A 35 1.11 -2.75 -5.27
N SER A 36 -0.03 -3.27 -5.74
CA SER A 36 -0.04 -4.28 -6.80
C SER A 36 0.50 -3.75 -8.14
N HIS A 37 0.33 -2.45 -8.42
CA HIS A 37 0.89 -1.83 -9.62
C HIS A 37 2.40 -1.51 -9.54
N ILE A 38 2.94 -1.27 -8.34
CA ILE A 38 4.36 -0.89 -8.16
C ILE A 38 5.24 -2.08 -7.80
N CYS A 39 4.69 -3.09 -7.10
CA CYS A 39 5.46 -4.24 -6.66
C CYS A 39 5.83 -5.11 -7.86
N ARG A 40 7.13 -5.18 -8.15
CA ARG A 40 7.67 -5.96 -9.27
C ARG A 40 8.28 -7.26 -8.77
N TYR A 41 8.16 -8.31 -9.58
CA TYR A 41 8.89 -9.55 -9.37
C TYR A 41 10.40 -9.33 -9.59
N PRO A 42 11.29 -9.74 -8.67
CA PRO A 42 12.73 -9.63 -8.89
C PRO A 42 13.21 -10.58 -9.99
N ALA A 43 13.75 -10.07 -11.11
CA ALA A 43 14.18 -10.86 -12.28
C ALA A 43 15.04 -12.08 -11.91
N LYS A 44 16.12 -11.90 -11.13
CA LYS A 44 16.99 -13.02 -10.70
C LYS A 44 16.28 -14.11 -9.89
N LEU A 45 15.20 -13.76 -9.19
CA LEU A 45 14.42 -14.74 -8.42
C LEU A 45 13.38 -15.41 -9.32
N GLN A 46 12.83 -14.66 -10.28
CA GLN A 46 11.96 -15.16 -11.34
C GLN A 46 12.68 -16.20 -12.22
N ASP A 47 13.89 -15.89 -12.70
CA ASP A 47 14.71 -16.79 -13.53
C ASP A 47 15.05 -18.11 -12.81
N GLY A 48 15.14 -18.04 -11.47
CA GLY A 48 15.35 -19.20 -10.62
C GLY A 48 14.07 -19.88 -10.15
N ASN A 49 12.90 -19.51 -10.69
CA ASN A 49 11.57 -20.00 -10.30
C ASN A 49 11.30 -19.94 -8.79
N GLN A 50 11.86 -18.95 -8.10
CA GLN A 50 11.76 -18.84 -6.64
C GLN A 50 10.52 -18.05 -6.25
N GLU A 51 9.64 -18.65 -5.47
CA GLU A 51 8.43 -17.99 -4.95
C GLU A 51 8.63 -17.47 -3.51
N ALA A 52 7.67 -16.68 -3.02
CA ALA A 52 7.67 -16.21 -1.63
C ALA A 52 6.30 -15.79 -1.10
N PHE A 53 6.12 -15.94 0.21
CA PHE A 53 5.08 -15.29 1.00
C PHE A 53 5.74 -14.31 1.97
N VAL A 54 5.30 -13.06 1.96
CA VAL A 54 5.93 -11.94 2.70
C VAL A 54 4.85 -11.13 3.41
N ALA A 55 5.04 -10.87 4.70
CA ALA A 55 4.14 -10.04 5.49
C ALA A 55 4.86 -8.77 5.98
N ILE A 56 4.29 -7.62 5.67
CA ILE A 56 4.77 -6.30 6.11
C ILE A 56 3.73 -5.68 7.03
N GLU A 57 4.09 -5.54 8.29
CA GLU A 57 3.35 -4.74 9.26
C GLU A 57 3.65 -3.26 9.05
N TYR A 58 2.66 -2.40 9.19
CA TYR A 58 2.81 -0.95 9.15
C TYR A 58 1.97 -0.26 10.22
N LYS A 59 2.42 0.92 10.64
CA LYS A 59 1.75 1.76 11.64
C LYS A 59 1.45 3.14 11.09
N THR A 60 0.22 3.62 11.30
CA THR A 60 -0.18 5.00 11.00
C THR A 60 -0.07 5.89 12.24
N ASN A 61 0.21 7.18 12.05
CA ASN A 61 0.14 8.19 13.11
C ASN A 61 -1.29 8.78 13.24
N LYS A 62 -1.43 9.82 14.06
CA LYS A 62 -2.69 10.58 14.27
C LYS A 62 -3.28 11.15 12.98
N ASP A 63 -2.41 11.51 12.04
CA ASP A 63 -2.84 12.06 10.74
C ASP A 63 -3.17 10.95 9.73
N GLY A 64 -2.99 9.67 10.08
CA GLY A 64 -3.14 8.55 9.15
C GLY A 64 -1.92 8.29 8.27
N LYS A 65 -0.82 9.03 8.42
CA LYS A 65 0.42 8.79 7.65
C LYS A 65 1.14 7.54 8.14
N ILE A 66 1.67 6.75 7.20
CA ILE A 66 2.48 5.57 7.53
C ILE A 66 3.84 6.02 8.07
N THR A 67 4.13 5.73 9.35
CA THR A 67 5.35 6.19 10.03
C THR A 67 6.37 5.10 10.26
N LYS A 68 5.92 3.84 10.36
CA LYS A 68 6.78 2.69 10.59
C LYS A 68 6.29 1.51 9.78
N ARG A 69 7.24 0.65 9.42
CA ARG A 69 6.97 -0.64 8.80
C ARG A 69 8.01 -1.66 9.20
N ARG A 70 7.59 -2.93 9.28
CA ARG A 70 8.44 -4.03 9.71
C ARG A 70 8.10 -5.29 8.92
N LEU A 71 9.14 -6.01 8.51
CA LEU A 71 8.99 -7.36 8.01
C LEU A 71 8.64 -8.28 9.19
N VAL A 72 7.43 -8.84 9.20
CA VAL A 72 6.99 -9.75 10.27
C VAL A 72 7.10 -11.22 9.86
N PHE A 73 6.95 -11.51 8.57
CA PHE A 73 7.18 -12.85 8.03
C PHE A 73 7.76 -12.80 6.61
N CYS A 74 8.63 -13.75 6.29
CA CYS A 74 9.17 -13.95 4.94
C CYS A 74 9.76 -15.35 4.83
N ASN A 75 9.11 -16.25 4.10
CA ASN A 75 9.62 -17.62 3.92
C ASN A 75 10.86 -17.67 3.02
N ASN A 76 11.05 -16.68 2.14
CA ASN A 76 12.24 -16.53 1.30
C ASN A 76 12.82 -15.11 1.43
N ARG A 77 13.84 -14.98 2.29
CA ARG A 77 14.46 -13.69 2.66
C ARG A 77 15.00 -12.88 1.48
N LYS A 78 15.26 -13.48 0.31
CA LYS A 78 15.72 -12.75 -0.88
C LYS A 78 14.68 -11.75 -1.40
N PHE A 79 13.39 -11.98 -1.13
CA PHE A 79 12.30 -11.07 -1.50
C PHE A 79 12.16 -9.85 -0.59
N ARG A 80 12.74 -9.90 0.62
CA ARG A 80 12.65 -8.82 1.62
C ARG A 80 12.94 -7.44 1.03
N LYS A 81 14.07 -7.30 0.32
CA LYS A 81 14.55 -5.99 -0.17
C LYS A 81 13.57 -5.38 -1.16
N THR A 82 13.06 -6.16 -2.11
CA THR A 82 12.13 -5.66 -3.13
C THR A 82 10.77 -5.33 -2.54
N THR A 83 10.18 -6.20 -1.72
CA THR A 83 8.88 -5.93 -1.07
C THR A 83 8.96 -4.68 -0.20
N LEU A 84 10.04 -4.55 0.58
CA LEU A 84 10.26 -3.36 1.36
C LEU A 84 10.41 -2.13 0.44
N ARG A 85 11.20 -2.17 -0.62
CA ARG A 85 11.35 -1.01 -1.52
C ARG A 85 10.02 -0.58 -2.13
N ALA A 86 9.19 -1.52 -2.58
CA ALA A 86 7.87 -1.21 -3.15
C ALA A 86 6.97 -0.50 -2.13
N PHE A 87 6.98 -0.97 -0.88
CA PHE A 87 6.18 -0.36 0.17
C PHE A 87 6.71 1.02 0.61
N ASP A 88 8.03 1.27 0.56
CA ASP A 88 8.58 2.61 0.84
C ASP A 88 8.06 3.70 -0.10
N SER A 89 7.68 3.34 -1.33
CA SER A 89 7.06 4.27 -2.29
C SER A 89 5.74 4.86 -1.77
N PHE A 90 5.14 4.27 -0.73
CA PHE A 90 3.85 4.65 -0.16
C PHE A 90 3.94 5.28 1.23
N LYS A 91 5.14 5.51 1.76
CA LYS A 91 5.33 6.11 3.10
C LYS A 91 4.69 7.50 3.26
N ASN A 92 4.45 8.20 2.15
CA ASN A 92 3.86 9.54 2.14
C ASN A 92 2.34 9.54 1.93
N ILE A 93 1.70 8.36 1.78
CA ILE A 93 0.24 8.27 1.68
C ILE A 93 -0.38 8.50 3.06
N GLN A 94 -1.47 9.28 3.06
CA GLN A 94 -2.33 9.48 4.21
C GLN A 94 -3.48 8.47 4.15
N MET A 95 -3.51 7.56 5.12
CA MET A 95 -4.57 6.56 5.26
C MET A 95 -5.78 7.17 5.98
N SER A 96 -6.99 6.72 5.65
CA SER A 96 -8.22 7.13 6.35
C SER A 96 -8.28 6.68 7.81
N THR A 97 -7.47 5.69 8.18
CA THR A 97 -7.37 5.18 9.54
C THR A 97 -6.14 5.72 10.27
N ALA A 98 -6.37 6.56 11.28
CA ALA A 98 -5.36 7.06 12.19
C ALA A 98 -5.00 6.06 13.30
N GLU A 99 -3.76 6.12 13.78
CA GLU A 99 -3.23 5.35 14.94
C GLU A 99 -3.47 3.83 14.90
N LYS A 100 -3.49 3.23 13.71
CA LYS A 100 -3.65 1.77 13.56
C LYS A 100 -2.35 1.08 13.23
N THR A 101 -2.28 -0.19 13.62
CA THR A 101 -1.28 -1.14 13.14
C THR A 101 -2.00 -2.19 12.31
N ASP A 102 -1.50 -2.46 11.11
CA ASP A 102 -2.09 -3.44 10.19
C ASP A 102 -0.96 -4.14 9.41
N THR A 103 -1.28 -5.24 8.74
CA THR A 103 -0.34 -6.05 7.95
C THR A 103 -0.85 -6.20 6.53
N ILE A 104 0.08 -6.12 5.57
CA ILE A 104 -0.13 -6.46 4.17
C ILE A 104 0.64 -7.71 3.83
N TYR A 105 -0.05 -8.67 3.24
CA TYR A 105 0.50 -9.95 2.81
C TYR A 105 0.70 -9.99 1.30
N PHE A 106 1.94 -10.22 0.89
CA PHE A 106 2.34 -10.38 -0.50
C PHE A 106 2.62 -11.85 -0.77
N GLN A 107 2.16 -12.35 -1.91
CA GLN A 107 2.59 -13.63 -2.44
C GLN A 107 3.16 -13.46 -3.84
N TYR A 108 4.44 -13.81 -3.99
CA TYR A 108 5.11 -13.90 -5.28
C TYR A 108 4.91 -15.30 -5.82
N LYS A 109 4.25 -15.41 -6.98
CA LYS A 109 4.01 -16.69 -7.64
C LYS A 109 4.55 -16.71 -9.06
N ILE A 110 5.14 -17.82 -9.43
CA ILE A 110 5.41 -18.12 -10.84
C ILE A 110 4.10 -18.57 -11.48
N GLN A 111 3.81 -18.05 -12.68
CA GLN A 111 2.64 -18.48 -13.44
C GLN A 111 2.70 -19.99 -13.68
N GLY A 112 1.57 -20.67 -13.47
CA GLY A 112 1.48 -22.13 -13.60
C GLY A 112 2.07 -22.93 -12.43
N SER A 113 2.67 -22.29 -11.42
CA SER A 113 3.15 -22.98 -10.21
C SER A 113 1.98 -23.61 -9.43
N SER A 114 2.17 -24.88 -9.01
CA SER A 114 1.21 -25.63 -8.21
C SER A 114 1.13 -25.20 -6.73
N THR A 115 2.06 -24.37 -6.24
CA THR A 115 2.01 -23.87 -4.86
C THR A 115 0.70 -23.08 -4.66
N PRO A 116 -0.13 -23.38 -3.65
CA PRO A 116 -1.40 -22.69 -3.47
C PRO A 116 -1.21 -21.21 -3.09
N ILE A 117 -2.22 -20.39 -3.40
CA ILE A 117 -2.29 -19.02 -2.88
C ILE A 117 -2.64 -19.09 -1.39
N HIS A 118 -1.87 -18.43 -0.54
CA HIS A 118 -2.12 -18.40 0.89
C HIS A 118 -3.41 -17.61 1.16
N PRO A 119 -4.31 -18.07 2.04
CA PRO A 119 -5.62 -17.45 2.25
C PRO A 119 -5.56 -16.00 2.78
N LEU A 120 -4.45 -15.62 3.42
CA LEU A 120 -4.24 -14.25 3.91
C LEU A 120 -3.69 -13.29 2.84
N THR A 121 -3.41 -13.74 1.62
CA THR A 121 -2.75 -12.92 0.59
C THR A 121 -3.62 -11.72 0.21
N ASP A 122 -3.10 -10.51 0.43
CA ASP A 122 -3.71 -9.27 -0.05
C ASP A 122 -3.28 -8.98 -1.50
N ILE A 123 -2.01 -9.25 -1.83
CA ILE A 123 -1.40 -8.92 -3.11
C ILE A 123 -0.68 -10.13 -3.69
N THR A 124 -1.10 -10.56 -4.87
CA THR A 124 -0.39 -11.56 -5.65
C THR A 124 0.47 -10.88 -6.72
N VAL A 125 1.77 -11.14 -6.71
CA VAL A 125 2.72 -10.66 -7.73
C VAL A 125 3.09 -11.85 -8.61
N ILE A 126 2.62 -11.82 -9.86
CA ILE A 126 2.88 -12.91 -10.83
C ILE A 126 4.17 -12.63 -11.58
N GLY A 127 5.06 -13.62 -11.58
CA GLY A 127 6.24 -13.69 -12.43
C GLY A 127 6.05 -14.75 -13.51
N TYR A 128 6.69 -14.56 -14.65
CA TYR A 128 6.69 -15.52 -15.76
C TYR A 128 7.92 -16.41 -15.63
N GLY A 129 7.74 -17.74 -15.61
CA GLY A 129 8.87 -18.65 -15.43
C GLY A 129 9.88 -18.51 -16.56
N SER A 130 11.09 -19.06 -16.38
CA SER A 130 12.12 -19.10 -17.43
C SER A 130 11.72 -19.89 -18.68
N ALA A 131 10.60 -20.63 -18.64
CA ALA A 131 10.07 -21.46 -19.72
C ALA A 131 8.95 -20.78 -20.54
N ASP A 132 8.46 -19.60 -20.13
CA ASP A 132 7.39 -18.91 -20.84
C ASP A 132 7.96 -17.99 -21.93
N GLN A 133 8.07 -18.53 -23.15
CA GLN A 133 7.67 -17.73 -24.30
C GLN A 133 6.25 -17.21 -24.03
N PRO A 134 5.91 -15.96 -24.38
CA PRO A 134 4.55 -15.46 -24.19
C PRO A 134 3.60 -16.39 -24.94
N THR A 135 2.82 -17.18 -24.21
CA THR A 135 1.75 -17.94 -24.82
C THR A 135 0.70 -16.92 -25.25
N LEU A 136 0.68 -16.62 -26.55
CA LEU A 136 -0.42 -15.91 -27.20
C LEU A 136 -1.73 -16.54 -26.73
N MET A 137 -2.48 -15.80 -25.90
CA MET A 137 -3.87 -16.16 -25.61
C MET A 137 -4.65 -16.10 -26.93
N LYS A 138 -5.35 -17.20 -27.28
CA LYS A 138 -6.40 -17.20 -28.31
C LYS A 138 -7.67 -16.60 -27.73
#